data_AF-A0A967LFP9-F1
#
_entry.id   AF-A0A967LFP9-F1
#
_cell.length_a   1.000
_cell.length_b   1.000
_cell.length_c   1.000
_cell.angle_alpha   90.00
_cell.angle_beta   90.00
_cell.angle_gamma   90.00
#
_symmetry.space_group_name_H-M   'P 1'
#
loop_
_entity.id
_entity.type
_entity.pdbx_description
1 polymer ?
#
loop_
_entity_poly.entity_id
_entity_poly.type
_entity_poly.pdbx_seq_one_letter_code
_entity_poly.pdbx_strand_id
1 'polypeptide(L)'
;GLTVLCFDEDFAASQGWPTFFLDVLMLGLVTAVTVIGLQAVGLILIIALLITPAAAARFWSDRLPVMLVLAAVFGGVSGWLGSSLSALIPRFPAGAVIVLVAALAFLASMFFGLARGLVPRALRQARLRRKVGRQHLLRAVYEILEAGQPDTAGPVRNLPIAVEALQGHRSWSPKLLARLLGRARVEDHLEKAEAGTVMLSEAGFGEAARVTRNHRLWELYLIRHADIAPSHVDRDADLVEHVLGAEVVRQLEAELQDRPSSLEVPPSPHFIEQSHLGSS
;
A
#
# COMPACT_ATOMS: atom_id res chain seq x y z
N GLY A 1 -18.77 23.26 -1.88
CA GLY A 1 -20.24 23.25 -1.81
C GLY A 1 -20.66 22.32 -0.70
N LEU A 2 -21.14 21.10 -1.03
CA LEU A 2 -21.71 20.18 -0.04
C LEU A 2 -20.76 19.67 1.06
N THR A 3 -19.44 19.61 0.81
CA THR A 3 -18.47 19.09 1.79
C THR A 3 -18.30 19.99 3.02
N VAL A 4 -18.62 21.29 2.91
CA VAL A 4 -18.44 22.27 3.98
C VAL A 4 -19.56 22.18 5.02
N LEU A 5 -20.77 21.75 4.63
CA LEU A 5 -21.89 21.59 5.56
C LEU A 5 -21.78 20.35 6.46
N CYS A 6 -21.11 19.29 6.02
CA CYS A 6 -21.08 18.03 6.78
C CYS A 6 -20.00 17.95 7.86
N PHE A 7 -19.11 18.94 7.96
CA PHE A 7 -17.93 18.84 8.84
C PHE A 7 -17.84 19.91 9.93
N ASP A 8 -18.61 21.00 9.85
CA ASP A 8 -18.73 21.94 10.98
C ASP A 8 -19.87 22.96 10.70
N GLU A 9 -20.95 22.91 11.49
CA GLU A 9 -22.02 23.92 11.44
C GLU A 9 -21.46 25.32 11.70
N ASP A 10 -20.45 25.42 12.59
CA ASP A 10 -19.81 26.67 12.99
C ASP A 10 -18.88 27.23 11.89
N PHE A 11 -18.16 26.36 11.15
CA PHE A 11 -17.31 26.78 10.03
C PHE A 11 -18.13 27.20 8.79
N ALA A 12 -19.25 26.53 8.53
CA ALA A 12 -20.15 26.88 7.42
C ALA A 12 -20.91 28.21 7.68
N ALA A 13 -21.32 28.46 8.93
CA ALA A 13 -21.92 29.72 9.35
C ALA A 13 -20.94 30.91 9.19
N SER A 14 -19.66 30.71 9.52
CA SER A 14 -18.62 31.74 9.33
C SER A 14 -18.30 32.06 7.86
N GLN A 15 -18.66 31.17 6.91
CA GLN A 15 -18.52 31.40 5.47
C GLN A 15 -19.80 31.98 4.80
N GLY A 16 -20.85 32.29 5.56
CA GLY A 16 -22.05 32.96 5.04
C GLY A 16 -23.04 32.05 4.29
N TRP A 17 -22.96 30.74 4.46
CA TRP A 17 -23.93 29.80 3.88
C TRP A 17 -25.15 29.65 4.82
N PRO A 18 -26.39 29.64 4.31
CA PRO A 18 -27.58 29.46 5.15
C PRO A 18 -27.73 27.98 5.54
N THR A 19 -26.93 27.53 6.51
CA THR A 19 -26.88 26.14 7.02
C THR A 19 -28.27 25.62 7.37
N PHE A 20 -29.03 26.39 8.17
CA PHE A 20 -30.40 26.04 8.57
C PHE A 20 -31.34 25.76 7.37
N PHE A 21 -31.27 26.56 6.30
CA PHE A 21 -32.12 26.34 5.12
C PHE A 21 -31.72 25.05 4.39
N LEU A 22 -30.42 24.78 4.29
CA LEU A 22 -29.90 23.59 3.63
C LEU A 22 -30.22 22.32 4.43
N ASP A 23 -30.18 22.38 5.76
CA ASP A 23 -30.57 21.26 6.63
C ASP A 23 -32.06 20.97 6.55
N VAL A 24 -32.91 22.01 6.61
CA VAL A 24 -34.37 21.85 6.42
C VAL A 24 -34.69 21.32 5.02
N LEU A 25 -33.98 21.80 3.98
CA LEU A 25 -34.15 21.33 2.61
C LEU A 25 -33.75 19.86 2.46
N MET A 26 -32.60 19.46 3.02
CA MET A 26 -32.12 18.06 2.98
C MET A 26 -33.04 17.13 3.77
N LEU A 27 -33.42 17.53 4.98
CA LEU A 27 -34.39 16.78 5.79
C LEU A 27 -35.71 16.63 5.04
N GLY A 28 -36.25 17.73 4.49
CA GLY A 28 -37.49 17.73 3.72
C GLY A 28 -37.41 16.81 2.50
N LEU A 29 -36.30 16.84 1.74
CA LEU A 29 -36.10 15.98 0.58
C LEU A 29 -36.03 14.50 0.97
N VAL A 30 -35.28 14.15 2.02
CA VAL A 30 -35.16 12.77 2.52
C VAL A 30 -36.50 12.27 3.05
N THR A 31 -37.22 13.09 3.82
CA THR A 31 -38.56 12.76 4.33
C THR A 31 -39.56 12.57 3.19
N ALA A 32 -39.56 13.46 2.19
CA ALA A 32 -40.46 13.33 1.04
C ALA A 32 -40.19 12.04 0.26
N VAL A 33 -38.93 11.75 -0.07
CA VAL A 33 -38.54 10.52 -0.77
C VAL A 33 -38.93 9.28 0.04
N THR A 34 -38.66 9.27 1.35
CA THR A 34 -38.99 8.13 2.22
C THR A 34 -40.49 7.89 2.33
N VAL A 35 -41.31 8.92 2.55
CA VAL A 35 -42.77 8.78 2.64
C VAL A 35 -43.38 8.28 1.32
N ILE A 36 -42.97 8.86 0.18
CA ILE A 36 -43.48 8.46 -1.14
C ILE A 36 -43.11 7.01 -1.45
N GLY A 37 -41.84 6.63 -1.22
CA GLY A 37 -41.41 5.27 -1.53
C GLY A 37 -41.94 4.20 -0.56
N LEU A 38 -42.22 4.57 0.70
CA LEU A 38 -42.89 3.69 1.66
C LEU A 38 -44.26 3.23 1.15
N GLN A 39 -45.05 4.15 0.62
CA GLN A 39 -46.38 3.86 0.10
C GLN A 39 -46.34 3.06 -1.21
N ALA A 40 -45.31 3.29 -2.04
CA ALA A 40 -45.21 2.65 -3.35
C ALA A 40 -44.75 1.18 -3.29
N VAL A 41 -43.74 0.87 -2.46
CA VAL A 41 -43.06 -0.45 -2.55
C VAL A 41 -42.74 -1.08 -1.18
N GLY A 42 -42.91 -0.34 -0.09
CA GLY A 42 -42.71 -0.82 1.28
C GLY A 42 -41.37 -0.44 1.93
N LEU A 43 -41.34 -0.57 3.26
CA LEU A 43 -40.26 -0.10 4.14
C LEU A 43 -38.88 -0.68 3.85
N ILE A 44 -38.81 -1.97 3.57
CA ILE A 44 -37.51 -2.65 3.36
C ILE A 44 -36.83 -2.12 2.10
N LEU A 45 -37.58 -1.92 1.01
CA LEU A 45 -37.00 -1.46 -0.24
C LEU A 45 -36.48 -0.03 -0.15
N ILE A 46 -37.24 0.88 0.49
CA ILE A 46 -36.81 2.28 0.59
C ILE A 46 -35.52 2.41 1.41
N ILE A 47 -35.42 1.74 2.56
CA ILE A 47 -34.21 1.77 3.38
C ILE A 47 -33.02 1.19 2.59
N ALA A 48 -33.25 0.08 1.89
CA ALA A 48 -32.22 -0.56 1.08
C ALA A 48 -31.72 0.36 -0.06
N LEU A 49 -32.61 1.02 -0.80
CA LEU A 49 -32.24 1.91 -1.90
C LEU A 49 -31.67 3.25 -1.44
N LEU A 50 -31.97 3.69 -0.22
CA LEU A 50 -31.38 4.91 0.35
C LEU A 50 -29.93 4.67 0.79
N ILE A 51 -29.65 3.49 1.36
CA ILE A 51 -28.33 3.20 1.95
C ILE A 51 -27.40 2.46 0.98
N THR A 52 -27.88 1.40 0.34
CA THR A 52 -27.04 0.43 -0.38
C THR A 52 -26.31 1.04 -1.59
N PRO A 53 -26.96 1.80 -2.48
CA PRO A 53 -26.28 2.41 -3.64
C PRO A 53 -25.25 3.46 -3.23
N ALA A 54 -25.53 4.24 -2.18
CA ALA A 54 -24.60 5.22 -1.63
C ALA A 54 -23.38 4.53 -1.00
N ALA A 55 -23.60 3.46 -0.24
CA ALA A 55 -22.55 2.66 0.35
C ALA A 55 -21.70 1.95 -0.72
N ALA A 56 -22.33 1.44 -1.79
CA ALA A 56 -21.64 0.83 -2.93
C ALA A 56 -20.76 1.85 -3.67
N ALA A 57 -21.29 3.04 -3.97
CA ALA A 57 -20.57 4.12 -4.64
C ALA A 57 -19.30 4.57 -3.88
N ARG A 58 -19.35 4.56 -2.55
CA ARG A 58 -18.21 4.95 -1.69
C ARG A 58 -16.98 4.04 -1.84
N PHE A 59 -17.16 2.81 -2.31
CA PHE A 59 -16.02 1.92 -2.59
C PHE A 59 -15.21 2.34 -3.83
N TRP A 60 -15.82 3.10 -4.74
CA TRP A 60 -15.23 3.52 -6.01
C TRP A 60 -14.60 4.91 -5.94
N SER A 61 -15.16 5.84 -5.16
CA SER A 61 -14.65 7.20 -5.06
C SER A 61 -14.92 7.83 -3.70
N ASP A 62 -13.97 8.65 -3.24
CA ASP A 62 -14.14 9.53 -2.07
C ASP A 62 -14.63 10.94 -2.46
N ARG A 63 -14.83 11.23 -3.76
CA ARG A 63 -15.33 12.54 -4.22
C ARG A 63 -16.86 12.56 -4.21
N LEU A 64 -17.45 13.45 -3.42
CA LEU A 64 -18.91 13.61 -3.30
C LEU A 64 -19.68 13.67 -4.63
N PRO A 65 -19.32 14.50 -5.63
CA PRO A 65 -20.10 14.56 -6.87
C PRO A 65 -20.07 13.25 -7.65
N VAL A 66 -18.94 12.55 -7.65
CA VAL A 66 -18.79 11.25 -8.30
C VAL A 66 -19.60 10.19 -7.55
N MET A 67 -19.57 10.22 -6.22
CA MET A 67 -20.33 9.30 -5.37
C MET A 67 -21.85 9.44 -5.58
N LEU A 68 -22.35 10.68 -5.71
CA LEU A 68 -23.76 10.97 -6.02
C LEU A 68 -24.19 10.35 -7.35
N VAL A 69 -23.41 10.56 -8.42
CA VAL A 69 -23.70 10.00 -9.75
C VAL A 69 -23.65 8.47 -9.71
N LEU A 70 -22.63 7.89 -9.08
CA LEU A 70 -22.50 6.43 -8.96
C LEU A 70 -23.65 5.83 -8.14
N ALA A 71 -24.08 6.47 -7.05
CA ALA A 71 -25.21 6.00 -6.25
C ALA A 71 -26.51 6.03 -7.05
N ALA A 72 -26.75 7.09 -7.82
CA ALA A 72 -27.89 7.19 -8.71
C ALA A 72 -27.88 6.09 -9.79
N VAL A 73 -26.72 5.82 -10.39
CA VAL A 73 -26.55 4.75 -11.39
C VAL A 73 -26.79 3.38 -10.75
N PHE A 74 -26.17 3.08 -9.60
CA PHE A 74 -26.39 1.81 -8.92
C PHE A 74 -27.84 1.61 -8.50
N GLY A 75 -28.50 2.65 -7.97
CA GLY A 75 -29.91 2.58 -7.61
C GLY A 75 -30.80 2.37 -8.83
N GLY A 76 -30.58 3.13 -9.91
CA GLY A 76 -31.34 3.04 -11.15
C GLY A 76 -31.18 1.68 -11.84
N VAL A 77 -29.94 1.19 -11.97
CA VAL A 77 -29.65 -0.14 -12.53
C VAL A 77 -30.25 -1.25 -11.67
N SER A 78 -30.18 -1.13 -10.34
CA SER A 78 -30.77 -2.14 -9.44
C SER A 78 -32.29 -2.18 -9.55
N GLY A 79 -32.93 -1.01 -9.67
CA GLY A 79 -34.37 -0.89 -9.89
C GLY A 79 -34.80 -1.48 -11.23
N TRP A 80 -34.10 -1.12 -12.31
CA TRP A 80 -34.38 -1.62 -13.66
C TRP A 80 -34.21 -3.14 -13.74
N LEU A 81 -33.04 -3.66 -13.36
CA LEU A 81 -32.76 -5.10 -13.38
C LEU A 81 -33.70 -5.88 -12.44
N GLY A 82 -33.93 -5.37 -11.22
CA GLY A 82 -34.79 -6.04 -10.25
C GLY A 82 -36.26 -6.07 -10.69
N SER A 83 -36.76 -4.99 -11.29
CA SER A 83 -38.11 -4.93 -11.86
C SER A 83 -38.25 -5.85 -13.07
N SER A 84 -37.31 -5.81 -14.01
CA SER A 84 -37.33 -6.69 -15.19
C SER A 84 -37.27 -8.16 -14.78
N LEU A 85 -36.38 -8.53 -13.85
CA LEU A 85 -36.24 -9.91 -13.39
C LEU A 85 -37.49 -10.39 -12.62
N SER A 86 -38.11 -9.51 -11.83
CA SER A 86 -39.38 -9.83 -11.16
C SER A 86 -40.53 -10.04 -12.13
N ALA A 87 -40.52 -9.37 -13.29
CA ALA A 87 -41.55 -9.57 -14.32
C ALA A 87 -41.39 -10.91 -15.06
N LEU A 88 -40.17 -11.45 -15.12
CA LEU A 88 -39.85 -12.71 -15.80
C LEU A 88 -40.12 -13.96 -14.94
N ILE A 89 -40.11 -13.83 -13.61
CA ILE A 89 -40.27 -14.98 -12.70
C ILE A 89 -41.60 -14.87 -11.96
N PRO A 90 -42.58 -15.76 -12.24
CA PRO A 90 -43.87 -15.75 -11.55
C PRO A 90 -43.69 -15.89 -10.03
N ARG A 91 -44.43 -15.08 -9.26
CA ARG A 91 -44.56 -15.11 -7.79
C ARG A 91 -43.43 -14.47 -6.95
N PHE A 92 -42.46 -13.79 -7.56
CA PHE A 92 -41.46 -13.03 -6.77
C PHE A 92 -41.95 -11.60 -6.46
N PRO A 93 -41.86 -11.12 -5.21
CA PRO A 93 -42.13 -9.72 -4.87
C PRO A 93 -41.06 -8.80 -5.48
N ALA A 94 -41.46 -7.85 -6.33
CA ALA A 94 -40.54 -6.94 -7.02
C ALA A 94 -39.58 -6.20 -6.08
N GLY A 95 -40.07 -5.75 -4.92
CA GLY A 95 -39.23 -5.09 -3.93
C GLY A 95 -38.10 -5.98 -3.41
N ALA A 96 -38.36 -7.25 -3.11
CA ALA A 96 -37.34 -8.16 -2.61
C ALA A 96 -36.26 -8.44 -3.67
N VAL A 97 -36.65 -8.56 -4.94
CA VAL A 97 -35.71 -8.78 -6.05
C VAL A 97 -34.82 -7.55 -6.26
N ILE A 98 -35.38 -6.35 -6.22
CA ILE A 98 -34.59 -5.11 -6.33
C ILE A 98 -33.57 -5.00 -5.19
N VAL A 99 -33.96 -5.30 -3.96
CA VAL A 99 -33.04 -5.30 -2.81
C VAL A 99 -31.92 -6.33 -3.02
N LEU A 100 -32.24 -7.52 -3.52
CA LEU A 100 -31.24 -8.56 -3.78
C LEU A 100 -30.23 -8.12 -4.85
N VAL A 101 -30.70 -7.49 -5.94
CA VAL A 101 -29.82 -6.96 -6.99
C VAL A 101 -28.93 -5.84 -6.44
N ALA A 102 -29.50 -4.91 -5.66
CA ALA A 102 -28.74 -3.83 -5.02
C ALA A 102 -27.68 -4.38 -4.05
N ALA A 103 -28.04 -5.40 -3.25
CA ALA A 103 -27.11 -6.07 -2.34
C ALA A 103 -25.98 -6.78 -3.10
N LEU A 104 -26.28 -7.42 -4.23
CA LEU A 104 -25.25 -8.05 -5.07
C LEU A 104 -24.31 -7.00 -5.68
N ALA A 105 -24.85 -5.88 -6.17
CA ALA A 105 -24.06 -4.76 -6.68
C ALA A 105 -23.17 -4.13 -5.58
N PHE A 106 -23.68 -4.05 -4.35
CA PHE A 106 -22.91 -3.63 -3.19
C PHE A 106 -21.78 -4.59 -2.86
N LEU A 107 -22.05 -5.91 -2.80
CA LEU A 107 -21.00 -6.91 -2.55
C LEU A 107 -19.93 -6.85 -3.63
N ALA A 108 -20.31 -6.79 -4.90
CA ALA A 108 -19.37 -6.60 -6.01
C ALA A 108 -18.53 -5.33 -5.81
N SER A 109 -19.16 -4.20 -5.46
CA SER A 109 -18.45 -2.94 -5.19
C SER A 109 -17.51 -3.04 -3.98
N MET A 110 -17.88 -3.78 -2.93
CA MET A 110 -17.05 -4.01 -1.75
C MET A 110 -15.77 -4.79 -2.09
N PHE A 111 -15.86 -5.81 -2.94
CA PHE A 111 -14.69 -6.59 -3.35
C PHE A 111 -13.81 -5.84 -4.37
N PHE A 112 -14.43 -5.23 -5.38
CA PHE A 112 -13.73 -4.66 -6.55
C PHE A 112 -13.48 -3.15 -6.50
N GLY A 113 -14.03 -2.43 -5.53
CA GLY A 113 -13.93 -0.98 -5.47
C GLY A 113 -12.49 -0.46 -5.46
N LEU A 114 -12.19 0.49 -6.34
CA LEU A 114 -10.82 0.97 -6.55
C LEU A 114 -10.25 1.76 -5.36
N ALA A 115 -11.10 2.51 -4.65
CA ALA A 115 -10.68 3.37 -3.54
C ALA A 115 -10.59 2.58 -2.23
N ARG A 116 -11.64 1.82 -1.88
CA ARG A 116 -11.76 1.13 -0.58
C ARG A 116 -11.99 -0.38 -0.69
N GLY A 117 -11.93 -0.95 -1.89
CA GLY A 117 -12.18 -2.38 -2.08
C GLY A 117 -11.14 -3.26 -1.40
N LEU A 118 -11.61 -4.42 -0.93
CA LEU A 118 -10.77 -5.41 -0.24
C LEU A 118 -9.66 -5.94 -1.15
N VAL A 119 -9.95 -6.21 -2.43
CA VAL A 119 -9.00 -6.80 -3.37
C VAL A 119 -7.86 -5.83 -3.72
N PRO A 120 -8.12 -4.58 -4.15
CA PRO A 120 -7.03 -3.64 -4.42
C PRO A 120 -6.16 -3.35 -3.19
N ARG A 121 -6.75 -3.33 -1.99
CA ARG A 121 -6.01 -3.18 -0.73
C ARG A 121 -5.09 -4.38 -0.47
N ALA A 122 -5.61 -5.59 -0.58
CA ALA A 122 -4.84 -6.82 -0.40
C ALA A 122 -3.71 -6.93 -1.45
N LEU A 123 -3.98 -6.58 -2.71
CA LEU A 123 -2.99 -6.57 -3.78
C LEU A 123 -1.89 -5.53 -3.54
N ARG A 124 -2.25 -4.31 -3.12
CA ARG A 124 -1.27 -3.27 -2.76
C ARG A 124 -0.39 -3.74 -1.61
N GLN A 125 -0.97 -4.29 -0.54
CA GLN A 125 -0.21 -4.81 0.59
C GLN A 125 0.68 -6.00 0.20
N ALA A 126 0.19 -6.90 -0.65
CA ALA A 126 0.98 -8.02 -1.15
C ALA A 126 2.16 -7.57 -2.03
N ARG A 127 1.96 -6.57 -2.90
CA ARG A 127 3.03 -5.97 -3.71
C ARG A 127 4.08 -5.30 -2.84
N LEU A 128 3.66 -4.56 -1.82
CA LEU A 128 4.57 -3.93 -0.88
C LEU A 128 5.42 -4.97 -0.12
N ARG A 129 4.76 -5.96 0.49
CA ARG A 129 5.44 -7.06 1.20
C ARG A 129 6.44 -7.79 0.30
N ARG A 130 6.14 -7.93 -0.99
CA ARG A 130 7.07 -8.52 -1.98
C ARG A 130 8.28 -7.63 -2.21
N LYS A 131 8.08 -6.34 -2.47
CA LYS A 131 9.15 -5.37 -2.68
C LYS A 131 10.11 -5.33 -1.48
N VAL A 132 9.54 -5.17 -0.28
CA VAL A 132 10.30 -5.13 0.98
C VAL A 132 11.06 -6.43 1.23
N GLY A 133 10.40 -7.59 1.04
CA GLY A 133 11.04 -8.89 1.21
C GLY A 133 12.21 -9.10 0.25
N ARG A 134 12.09 -8.63 -1.00
CA ARG A 134 13.18 -8.68 -1.98
C ARG A 134 14.34 -7.77 -1.59
N GLN A 135 14.06 -6.52 -1.21
CA GLN A 135 15.09 -5.57 -0.80
C GLN A 135 15.88 -6.07 0.42
N HIS A 136 15.19 -6.64 1.42
CA HIS A 136 15.87 -7.24 2.56
C HIS A 136 16.71 -8.46 2.18
N LEU A 137 16.23 -9.31 1.26
CA LEU A 137 17.01 -10.43 0.76
C LEU A 137 18.30 -9.95 0.08
N LEU A 138 18.18 -9.06 -0.91
CA LEU A 138 19.33 -8.55 -1.68
C LEU A 138 20.35 -7.86 -0.78
N ARG A 139 19.88 -7.02 0.14
CA ARG A 139 20.74 -6.37 1.13
C ARG A 139 21.47 -7.38 2.02
N ALA A 140 20.76 -8.38 2.55
CA ALA A 140 21.39 -9.40 3.40
C ALA A 140 22.47 -10.19 2.65
N VAL A 141 22.23 -10.55 1.38
CA VAL A 141 23.24 -11.19 0.53
C VAL A 141 24.47 -10.29 0.36
N TYR A 142 24.27 -9.00 0.08
CA TYR A 142 25.36 -8.05 -0.08
C TYR A 142 26.18 -7.86 1.21
N GLU A 143 25.51 -7.70 2.35
CA GLU A 143 26.18 -7.54 3.65
C GLU A 143 27.01 -8.78 4.03
N ILE A 144 26.52 -9.99 3.72
CA ILE A 144 27.28 -11.22 3.94
C ILE A 144 28.51 -11.27 3.02
N LEU A 145 28.38 -10.86 1.76
CA LEU A 145 29.50 -10.78 0.81
C LEU A 145 30.58 -9.82 1.27
N GLU A 146 30.18 -8.66 1.77
CA GLU A 146 31.08 -7.63 2.30
C GLU A 146 31.76 -8.11 3.59
N ALA A 147 31.00 -8.68 4.54
CA ALA A 147 31.55 -9.18 5.81
C ALA A 147 32.53 -10.35 5.62
N GLY A 148 32.39 -11.11 4.53
CA GLY A 148 33.30 -12.21 4.18
C GLY A 148 34.61 -11.76 3.50
N GLN A 149 34.77 -10.47 3.20
CA GLN A 149 35.94 -9.91 2.52
C GLN A 149 36.71 -8.97 3.46
N PRO A 150 38.06 -9.04 3.49
CA PRO A 150 38.84 -8.12 4.32
C PRO A 150 38.71 -6.67 3.84
N ASP A 151 38.61 -5.70 4.76
CA ASP A 151 38.41 -4.26 4.48
C ASP A 151 39.43 -3.64 3.51
N THR A 152 40.59 -4.28 3.32
CA THR A 152 41.66 -3.86 2.41
C THR A 152 41.49 -4.33 0.95
N ALA A 153 40.45 -5.11 0.64
CA ALA A 153 40.32 -5.85 -0.62
C ALA A 153 39.47 -5.17 -1.72
N GLY A 154 39.63 -3.86 -1.95
CA GLY A 154 38.99 -3.21 -3.11
C GLY A 154 37.46 -3.38 -3.18
N PRO A 155 36.83 -3.29 -4.38
CA PRO A 155 35.38 -3.37 -4.50
C PRO A 155 34.84 -4.78 -4.16
N VAL A 156 33.70 -4.82 -3.46
CA VAL A 156 33.02 -6.08 -3.06
C VAL A 156 32.85 -7.00 -4.26
N ARG A 157 33.35 -8.23 -4.14
CA ARG A 157 33.20 -9.25 -5.19
C ARG A 157 31.93 -10.06 -5.01
N ASN A 158 31.25 -10.35 -6.11
CA ASN A 158 30.11 -11.25 -6.14
C ASN A 158 30.59 -12.71 -6.11
N LEU A 159 30.45 -13.37 -4.96
CA LEU A 159 30.87 -14.76 -4.73
C LEU A 159 29.66 -15.63 -4.33
N PRO A 160 29.71 -16.95 -4.51
CA PRO A 160 28.69 -17.84 -3.98
C PRO A 160 28.65 -17.78 -2.45
N ILE A 161 27.46 -17.61 -1.87
CA ILE A 161 27.25 -17.65 -0.41
C ILE A 161 26.37 -18.83 0.00
N ALA A 162 26.63 -19.39 1.18
CA ALA A 162 25.83 -20.46 1.75
C ALA A 162 24.43 -19.96 2.17
N VAL A 163 23.37 -20.72 1.88
CA VAL A 163 21.99 -20.36 2.26
C VAL A 163 21.83 -20.35 3.78
N GLU A 164 22.62 -21.14 4.50
CA GLU A 164 22.68 -21.19 5.96
C GLU A 164 23.12 -19.84 6.55
N ALA A 165 24.03 -19.12 5.88
CA ALA A 165 24.48 -17.80 6.33
C ALA A 165 23.33 -16.78 6.33
N LEU A 166 22.39 -16.89 5.37
CA LEU A 166 21.20 -16.04 5.30
C LEU A 166 20.21 -16.29 6.45
N GLN A 167 20.17 -17.50 7.00
CA GLN A 167 19.32 -17.82 8.15
C GLN A 167 19.89 -17.24 9.46
N GLY A 168 21.21 -17.11 9.57
CA GLY A 168 21.87 -16.50 10.72
C GLY A 168 21.79 -14.96 10.72
N HIS A 169 21.79 -14.34 9.54
CA HIS A 169 21.83 -12.87 9.41
C HIS A 169 20.46 -12.19 9.65
N ARG A 170 19.36 -12.92 9.45
CA ARG A 170 17.97 -12.43 9.65
C ARG A 170 17.10 -13.55 10.20
N SER A 171 16.18 -13.21 11.10
CA SER A 171 15.19 -14.12 11.71
C SER A 171 14.08 -14.56 10.73
N TRP A 172 14.45 -15.09 9.56
CA TRP A 172 13.52 -15.63 8.57
C TRP A 172 13.21 -17.10 8.84
N SER A 173 11.95 -17.49 8.67
CA SER A 173 11.61 -18.92 8.64
C SER A 173 12.15 -19.58 7.36
N PRO A 174 12.53 -20.87 7.39
CA PRO A 174 13.03 -21.58 6.20
C PRO A 174 12.05 -21.53 5.01
N LYS A 175 10.75 -21.60 5.28
CA LYS A 175 9.69 -21.48 4.26
C LYS A 175 9.64 -20.10 3.61
N LEU A 176 9.87 -19.04 4.39
CA LEU A 176 9.88 -17.67 3.86
C LEU A 176 11.13 -17.45 3.01
N LEU A 177 12.30 -17.86 3.50
CA LEU A 177 13.57 -17.74 2.78
C LEU A 177 13.50 -18.49 1.43
N ALA A 178 13.04 -19.74 1.41
CA ALA A 178 12.88 -20.50 0.18
C ALA A 178 11.95 -19.80 -0.83
N ARG A 179 10.86 -19.18 -0.36
CA ARG A 179 9.95 -18.40 -1.22
C ARG A 179 10.61 -17.13 -1.78
N LEU A 180 11.42 -16.44 -0.98
CA LEU A 180 12.13 -15.23 -1.41
C LEU A 180 13.22 -15.58 -2.44
N LEU A 181 14.02 -16.62 -2.18
CA LEU A 181 15.04 -17.11 -3.10
C LEU A 181 14.43 -17.58 -4.43
N GLY A 182 13.34 -18.36 -4.37
CA GLY A 182 12.64 -18.82 -5.57
C GLY A 182 12.13 -17.67 -6.44
N ARG A 183 11.60 -16.60 -5.82
CA ARG A 183 11.16 -15.41 -6.57
C ARG A 183 12.32 -14.59 -7.12
N ALA A 184 13.35 -14.34 -6.32
CA ALA A 184 14.52 -13.59 -6.76
C ALA A 184 15.20 -14.26 -7.96
N ARG A 185 15.16 -15.60 -8.05
CA ARG A 185 15.63 -16.34 -9.23
C ARG A 185 14.74 -16.17 -10.47
N VAL A 186 13.43 -16.06 -10.30
CA VAL A 186 12.47 -15.79 -11.40
C VAL A 186 12.58 -14.33 -11.86
N GLU A 187 12.90 -13.41 -10.95
CA GLU A 187 13.08 -11.98 -11.22
C GLU A 187 14.51 -11.64 -11.69
N ASP A 188 15.33 -12.63 -12.05
CA ASP A 188 16.69 -12.46 -12.57
C ASP A 188 17.65 -11.71 -11.62
N HIS A 189 17.45 -11.85 -10.31
CA HIS A 189 18.35 -11.31 -9.29
C HIS A 189 19.34 -12.34 -8.74
N LEU A 190 19.10 -13.63 -8.97
CA LEU A 190 19.96 -14.72 -8.51
C LEU A 190 20.31 -15.64 -9.68
N GLU A 191 21.59 -15.98 -9.79
CA GLU A 191 22.10 -16.95 -10.76
C GLU A 191 22.11 -18.37 -10.20
N LYS A 192 22.32 -19.36 -11.08
CA LYS A 192 22.48 -20.74 -10.64
C LYS A 192 23.86 -20.91 -10.00
N ALA A 193 23.87 -21.27 -8.72
CA ALA A 193 25.06 -21.68 -7.98
C ALA A 193 24.99 -23.17 -7.60
N GLU A 194 26.04 -23.68 -6.96
CA GLU A 194 26.11 -25.04 -6.44
C GLU A 194 25.01 -25.32 -5.40
N ALA A 195 24.71 -26.60 -5.15
CA ALA A 195 23.69 -27.00 -4.19
C ALA A 195 23.98 -26.42 -2.79
N GLY A 196 23.01 -25.73 -2.20
CA GLY A 196 23.15 -25.07 -0.90
C GLY A 196 23.74 -23.65 -0.96
N THR A 197 24.11 -23.16 -2.15
CA THR A 197 24.64 -21.81 -2.32
C THR A 197 23.74 -20.93 -3.19
N VAL A 198 23.87 -19.61 -3.03
CA VAL A 198 23.22 -18.61 -3.87
C VAL A 198 24.26 -17.57 -4.30
N MET A 199 24.13 -17.10 -5.53
CA MET A 199 24.97 -16.05 -6.11
C MET A 199 24.06 -15.02 -6.76
N LEU A 200 24.38 -13.73 -6.59
CA LEU A 200 23.62 -12.67 -7.25
C LEU A 200 23.90 -12.73 -8.75
N SER A 201 22.90 -12.42 -9.57
CA SER A 201 23.16 -12.11 -10.98
C SER A 201 23.89 -10.77 -11.10
N GLU A 202 24.41 -10.42 -12.27
CA GLU A 202 24.97 -9.07 -12.49
C GLU A 202 23.95 -7.97 -12.14
N ALA A 203 22.70 -8.11 -12.62
CA ALA A 203 21.61 -7.19 -12.32
C ALA A 203 21.22 -7.22 -10.83
N GLY A 204 21.19 -8.41 -10.22
CA GLY A 204 20.92 -8.59 -8.79
C GLY A 204 21.99 -7.97 -7.91
N PHE A 205 23.26 -8.05 -8.30
CA PHE A 205 24.38 -7.46 -7.59
C PHE A 205 24.33 -5.95 -7.62
N GLY A 206 24.08 -5.35 -8.80
CA GLY A 206 23.87 -3.91 -8.92
C GLY A 206 22.71 -3.40 -8.06
N GLU A 207 21.57 -4.11 -8.07
CA GLU A 207 20.41 -3.75 -7.25
C GLU A 207 20.67 -3.94 -5.75
N ALA A 208 21.37 -5.01 -5.36
CA ALA A 208 21.75 -5.26 -3.98
C ALA A 208 22.67 -4.16 -3.43
N ALA A 209 23.70 -3.78 -4.20
CA ALA A 209 24.60 -2.67 -3.87
C ALA A 209 23.81 -1.35 -3.71
N ARG A 210 22.90 -1.05 -4.64
CA ARG A 210 22.06 0.15 -4.61
C ARG A 210 21.14 0.20 -3.38
N VAL A 211 20.46 -0.90 -3.07
CA VAL A 211 19.56 -1.00 -1.91
C VAL A 211 20.34 -0.86 -0.60
N THR A 212 21.49 -1.53 -0.48
CA THR A 212 22.37 -1.42 0.70
C THR A 212 22.89 0.01 0.87
N ARG A 213 23.37 0.63 -0.22
CA ARG A 213 23.83 2.03 -0.22
C ARG A 213 22.77 2.99 0.27
N ASN A 214 21.56 2.93 -0.31
CA ASN A 214 20.47 3.81 0.07
C ASN A 214 20.11 3.66 1.54
N HIS A 215 20.13 2.42 2.05
CA HIS A 215 19.89 2.18 3.46
C HIS A 215 20.97 2.78 4.38
N ARG A 216 22.25 2.62 4.05
CA ARG A 216 23.35 3.17 4.85
C ARG A 216 23.36 4.69 4.86
N LEU A 217 23.08 5.31 3.71
CA LEU A 217 22.93 6.77 3.62
C LEU A 217 21.81 7.27 4.54
N TRP A 218 20.70 6.53 4.63
CA TRP A 218 19.63 6.83 5.57
C TRP A 218 20.06 6.70 7.03
N GLU A 219 20.76 5.61 7.39
CA GLU A 219 21.29 5.44 8.76
C GLU A 219 22.26 6.58 9.12
N LEU A 220 23.18 6.93 8.24
CA LEU A 220 24.11 8.05 8.43
C LEU A 220 23.38 9.39 8.56
N TYR A 221 22.35 9.62 7.75
CA TYR A 221 21.51 10.80 7.86
C TYR A 221 20.82 10.89 9.22
N LEU A 222 20.20 9.80 9.68
CA LEU A 222 19.53 9.74 10.98
C LEU A 222 20.50 9.93 12.15
N ILE A 223 21.72 9.38 12.07
CA ILE A 223 22.75 9.56 13.10
C ILE A 223 23.24 11.01 13.14
N ARG A 224 23.49 11.61 11.97
CA ARG A 224 24.04 12.98 11.86
C ARG A 224 22.99 14.06 12.16
N HIS A 225 21.72 13.81 11.88
CA HIS A 225 20.60 14.74 12.04
C HIS A 225 19.57 14.26 13.07
N ALA A 226 20.03 13.55 14.10
CA ALA A 226 19.19 12.95 15.14
C ALA A 226 18.25 13.98 15.83
N ASP A 227 18.66 15.25 15.91
CA ASP A 227 17.88 16.34 16.50
C ASP A 227 16.65 16.77 15.66
N ILE A 228 16.58 16.38 14.38
CA ILE A 228 15.50 16.75 13.42
C ILE A 228 14.63 15.52 13.07
N ALA A 229 15.07 14.32 13.47
CA ALA A 229 14.47 13.04 13.06
C ALA A 229 13.07 12.73 13.61
N PRO A 230 12.69 13.08 14.87
CA PRO A 230 11.42 12.59 15.43
C PRO A 230 10.17 13.08 14.66
N SER A 231 10.20 14.29 14.09
CA SER A 231 9.04 14.88 13.41
C SER A 231 8.84 14.42 11.96
N HIS A 232 9.84 13.76 11.35
CA HIS A 232 9.81 13.32 9.94
C HIS A 232 9.71 11.81 9.74
N VAL A 233 9.96 11.00 10.78
CA VAL A 233 9.98 9.52 10.70
C VAL A 233 8.60 8.88 10.93
N ASP A 234 7.64 9.61 11.51
CA ASP A 234 6.34 9.07 11.92
C ASP A 234 5.33 8.79 10.78
N ARG A 235 5.64 9.20 9.54
CA ARG A 235 4.78 8.92 8.37
C ARG A 235 5.55 8.08 7.36
N ASP A 236 5.35 6.77 7.50
CA ASP A 236 5.70 5.68 6.59
C ASP A 236 7.20 5.43 6.35
N ALA A 237 7.68 4.27 6.80
CA ALA A 237 8.98 3.72 6.37
C ALA A 237 9.10 3.54 4.84
N ASP A 238 7.96 3.52 4.11
CA ASP A 238 7.89 3.55 2.64
C ASP A 238 8.10 4.94 2.02
N LEU A 239 7.82 6.02 2.78
CA LEU A 239 8.06 7.40 2.34
C LEU A 239 9.55 7.73 2.34
N VAL A 240 10.37 7.03 3.14
CA VAL A 240 11.83 7.26 3.24
C VAL A 240 12.55 7.04 1.90
N GLU A 241 12.15 6.04 1.10
CA GLU A 241 12.72 5.83 -0.26
C GLU A 241 12.42 6.99 -1.23
N HIS A 242 11.37 7.77 -0.97
CA HIS A 242 10.95 8.91 -1.81
C HIS A 242 11.41 10.26 -1.23
N VAL A 243 11.57 10.37 0.09
CA VAL A 243 12.11 11.55 0.79
C VAL A 243 13.62 11.65 0.56
N LEU A 244 14.34 10.52 0.52
CA LEU A 244 15.67 10.46 -0.09
C LEU A 244 15.58 10.38 -1.62
N GLY A 245 14.77 11.25 -2.24
CA GLY A 245 14.77 11.42 -3.69
C GLY A 245 16.15 11.80 -4.20
N ALA A 246 16.36 11.73 -5.52
CA ALA A 246 17.64 12.02 -6.17
C ALA A 246 18.29 13.36 -5.73
N GLU A 247 17.52 14.31 -5.19
CA GLU A 247 18.00 15.57 -4.64
C GLU A 247 18.72 15.43 -3.28
N VAL A 248 18.14 14.75 -2.29
CA VAL A 248 18.77 14.59 -0.96
C VAL A 248 19.99 13.68 -1.04
N VAL A 249 19.94 12.66 -1.91
CA VAL A 249 21.11 11.83 -2.24
C VAL A 249 22.23 12.67 -2.85
N ARG A 250 21.92 13.58 -3.79
CA ARG A 250 22.90 14.51 -4.37
C ARG A 250 23.47 15.50 -3.35
N GLN A 251 22.66 15.98 -2.40
CA GLN A 251 23.13 16.86 -1.34
C GLN A 251 24.06 16.13 -0.35
N LEU A 252 23.69 14.92 0.07
CA LEU A 252 24.56 14.07 0.90
C LEU A 252 25.86 13.71 0.16
N GLU A 253 25.77 13.36 -1.14
CA GLU A 253 26.96 13.14 -2.00
C GLU A 253 27.84 14.38 -2.10
N ALA A 254 27.24 15.58 -2.21
CA ALA A 254 27.97 16.85 -2.23
C ALA A 254 28.66 17.14 -0.89
N GLU A 255 28.02 16.83 0.24
CA GLU A 255 28.65 16.94 1.57
C GLU A 255 29.73 15.87 1.82
N LEU A 256 29.66 14.74 1.12
CA LEU A 256 30.62 13.63 1.18
C LEU A 256 31.74 13.73 0.13
N GLN A 257 31.86 14.85 -0.60
CA GLN A 257 32.80 15.06 -1.73
C GLN A 257 34.29 14.88 -1.43
N ASP A 258 34.70 14.70 -0.18
CA ASP A 258 36.10 14.40 0.17
C ASP A 258 36.45 12.90 0.10
N ARG A 259 35.54 12.06 -0.42
CA ARG A 259 35.81 10.64 -0.70
C ARG A 259 35.69 10.32 -2.20
N PRO A 260 36.70 9.65 -2.79
CA PRO A 260 36.68 9.31 -4.21
C PRO A 260 35.60 8.25 -4.49
N SER A 261 34.80 8.52 -5.53
CA SER A 261 33.85 7.63 -6.22
C SER A 261 32.38 7.63 -5.74
N SER A 262 31.51 8.06 -6.66
CA SER A 262 30.05 8.09 -6.55
C SER A 262 29.38 6.71 -6.69
N LEU A 263 30.16 5.62 -6.67
CA LEU A 263 29.70 4.24 -6.93
C LEU A 263 29.98 3.29 -5.77
N GLU A 264 30.75 3.69 -4.75
CA GLU A 264 31.05 2.84 -3.61
C GLU A 264 29.93 2.91 -2.56
N VAL A 265 29.49 1.75 -2.10
CA VAL A 265 28.57 1.62 -0.96
C VAL A 265 29.34 2.10 0.29
N PRO A 266 28.83 3.06 1.06
CA PRO A 266 29.50 3.51 2.29
C PRO A 266 29.74 2.33 3.24
N PRO A 267 30.83 2.30 4.01
CA PRO A 267 31.07 1.23 4.98
C PRO A 267 29.95 1.18 6.02
N SER A 268 29.68 -0.02 6.57
CA SER A 268 28.69 -0.20 7.64
C SER A 268 29.04 0.69 8.85
N PRO A 269 28.08 1.47 9.40
CA PRO A 269 28.30 2.22 10.64
C PRO A 269 28.43 1.31 11.87
N HIS A 270 27.99 0.06 11.77
CA HIS A 270 28.17 -0.96 12.80
C HIS A 270 29.37 -1.84 12.45
N PHE A 271 30.42 -1.77 13.27
CA PHE A 271 31.51 -2.76 13.26
C PHE A 271 30.97 -4.08 13.79
N ILE A 272 30.99 -5.14 12.98
CA ILE A 272 30.75 -6.51 13.47
C ILE A 272 32.07 -7.00 14.06
N GLU A 273 32.17 -7.03 15.39
CA GLU A 273 33.27 -7.71 16.08
C GLU A 273 33.26 -9.21 15.73
N GLN A 274 34.26 -9.66 14.98
CA GLN A 274 34.42 -11.06 14.58
C GLN A 274 34.97 -11.96 15.72
N SER A 275 34.60 -11.73 16.98
CA SER A 275 35.28 -12.36 18.13
C SER A 275 34.72 -13.72 18.59
N HIS A 276 33.77 -14.36 17.89
CA HIS A 276 33.14 -15.60 18.40
C HIS A 276 33.04 -16.80 17.44
N LEU A 277 33.77 -16.85 16.33
CA LEU A 277 33.81 -18.04 15.44
C LEU A 277 35.16 -18.77 15.41
N GLY A 278 35.99 -18.63 16.44
CA GLY A 278 37.26 -19.34 16.53
C GLY A 278 37.77 -19.56 17.95
N SER A 279 37.13 -20.45 18.70
CA SER A 279 37.81 -21.28 19.71
C SER A 279 36.87 -22.34 20.29
N SER A 280 37.12 -23.59 19.89
CA SER A 280 36.86 -24.89 20.54
C SER A 280 36.13 -25.87 19.63
#